data_AF-A0A0D3EJ37-F1
#
_entry.id   AF-A0A0D3EJ37-F1
#
_cell.length_a   1.000
_cell.length_b   1.000
_cell.length_c   1.000
_cell.angle_alpha   90.00
_cell.angle_beta   90.00
_cell.angle_gamma   90.00
#
_symmetry.space_group_name_H-M   'P 1'
#
loop_
_entity.id
_entity.type
_entity.pdbx_description
1 polymer ?
#
loop_
_entity_poly.entity_id
_entity_poly.type
_entity_poly.pdbx_seq_one_letter_code
_entity_poly.pdbx_strand_id
1 'polypeptide(L)'
;MIYPPLYRCNDEVKQCAAACKECVEAPGGDFNGGAFVCSDWFSTVDPGPKCTAALDGPSMERPWKCCDNIKRLPTKPDPPQWRCNDELEPSQCTAACKSCREAPGPFPGKLICEDIYWGADPGPFCTPRPWGDCCDKAFCNKMNPPTCRCMDEVKECADACKDCQRVESSEPPRYVCKDRFTGHPGPVCKPRAEN
;
A
#
# COMPACT_ATOMS: atom_id res chain seq x y z
N MET A 1 -26.44 -35.76 -23.70
CA MET A 1 -25.74 -34.73 -22.89
C MET A 1 -25.26 -35.41 -21.63
N ILE A 2 -23.95 -35.38 -21.32
CA ILE A 2 -23.45 -35.89 -20.05
C ILE A 2 -23.72 -34.80 -19.01
N TYR A 3 -24.61 -35.09 -18.07
CA TYR A 3 -24.98 -34.18 -16.98
C TYR A 3 -24.86 -34.96 -15.66
N PRO A 4 -24.05 -34.50 -14.69
CA PRO A 4 -23.27 -33.27 -14.69
C PRO A 4 -22.04 -33.30 -15.62
N PRO A 5 -21.51 -32.14 -16.06
CA PRO A 5 -20.31 -32.06 -16.88
C PRO A 5 -19.07 -32.67 -16.19
N LEU A 6 -18.11 -33.10 -17.00
CA LEU A 6 -16.82 -33.63 -16.56
C LEU A 6 -15.75 -32.53 -16.64
N TYR A 7 -15.00 -32.35 -15.56
CA TYR A 7 -13.93 -31.37 -15.44
C TYR A 7 -12.62 -32.03 -15.04
N ARG A 8 -11.51 -31.40 -15.44
CA ARG A 8 -10.15 -31.75 -15.03
C ARG A 8 -9.40 -30.48 -14.65
N CYS A 9 -8.64 -30.54 -13.57
CA CYS A 9 -7.74 -29.47 -13.15
C CYS A 9 -6.36 -29.66 -13.78
N ASN A 10 -5.80 -28.62 -14.40
CA ASN A 10 -4.48 -28.66 -15.04
C ASN A 10 -3.45 -27.83 -14.26
N ASP A 11 -3.71 -27.52 -12.98
CA ASP A 11 -2.80 -26.73 -12.15
C ASP A 11 -1.54 -27.54 -11.81
N GLU A 12 -0.38 -26.88 -11.87
CA GLU A 12 0.90 -27.42 -11.43
C GLU A 12 1.08 -27.21 -9.93
N VAL A 13 1.22 -28.30 -9.16
CA VAL A 13 1.36 -28.29 -7.71
C VAL A 13 2.63 -29.00 -7.27
N LYS A 14 3.22 -28.59 -6.14
CA LYS A 14 4.39 -29.27 -5.56
C LYS A 14 4.06 -30.67 -5.01
N GLN A 15 2.80 -30.88 -4.63
CA GLN A 15 2.29 -32.16 -4.15
C GLN A 15 0.80 -32.25 -4.47
N CYS A 16 0.35 -33.36 -5.04
CA CYS A 16 -1.07 -33.57 -5.29
C CYS A 16 -1.86 -33.69 -3.98
N ALA A 17 -3.09 -33.18 -3.99
CA ALA A 17 -4.02 -33.34 -2.88
C ALA A 17 -4.34 -34.82 -2.66
N ALA A 18 -4.62 -35.22 -1.41
CA ALA A 18 -4.98 -36.60 -1.07
C ALA A 18 -6.24 -37.12 -1.78
N ALA A 19 -7.08 -36.21 -2.29
CA ALA A 19 -8.26 -36.55 -3.08
C ALA A 19 -7.94 -36.90 -4.55
N CYS A 20 -6.74 -36.61 -5.03
CA CYS A 20 -6.28 -36.97 -6.36
C CYS A 20 -5.76 -38.41 -6.37
N LYS A 21 -6.33 -39.27 -7.21
CA LYS A 21 -5.95 -40.68 -7.36
C LYS A 21 -4.76 -40.84 -8.29
N GLU A 22 -4.71 -40.08 -9.38
CA GLU A 22 -3.66 -40.14 -10.39
C GLU A 22 -2.90 -38.82 -10.46
N CYS A 23 -1.71 -38.79 -9.85
CA CYS A 23 -0.81 -37.65 -9.83
C CYS A 23 0.35 -37.88 -10.81
N VAL A 24 0.52 -37.01 -11.80
CA VAL A 24 1.55 -37.15 -12.84
C VAL A 24 2.55 -36.01 -12.79
N GLU A 25 3.81 -36.24 -13.15
CA GLU A 25 4.83 -35.19 -13.26
C GLU A 25 4.55 -34.28 -14.47
N ALA A 26 4.66 -32.96 -14.26
CA ALA A 26 4.45 -31.96 -15.28
C ALA A 26 5.64 -31.89 -16.26
N PRO A 27 5.41 -31.82 -17.59
CA PRO A 27 6.44 -31.95 -18.62
C PRO A 27 7.40 -30.74 -18.78
N GLY A 28 7.41 -29.79 -17.84
CA GLY A 28 8.17 -28.53 -17.92
C GLY A 28 8.83 -28.07 -16.62
N GLY A 29 9.21 -28.99 -15.73
CA GLY A 29 9.67 -28.70 -14.37
C GLY A 29 10.91 -27.79 -14.29
N ASP A 30 10.71 -26.50 -14.09
CA ASP A 30 11.76 -25.50 -13.82
C ASP A 30 11.95 -25.24 -12.30
N PHE A 31 11.40 -26.12 -11.47
CA PHE A 31 11.56 -26.07 -10.01
C PHE A 31 12.36 -27.27 -9.52
N ASN A 32 13.38 -26.98 -8.70
CA ASN A 32 14.29 -27.91 -8.00
C ASN A 32 13.52 -28.80 -6.97
N GLY A 33 12.56 -29.60 -7.46
CA GLY A 33 11.61 -30.37 -6.66
C GLY A 33 10.42 -30.98 -7.41
N GLY A 34 10.29 -30.80 -8.74
CA GLY A 34 9.21 -31.39 -9.54
C GLY A 34 7.86 -30.68 -9.39
N ALA A 35 7.17 -30.44 -10.51
CA ALA A 35 5.78 -30.00 -10.54
C ALA A 35 4.90 -31.20 -10.89
N PHE A 36 3.74 -31.34 -10.24
CA PHE A 36 2.79 -32.43 -10.47
C PHE A 36 1.43 -31.87 -10.91
N VAL A 37 0.70 -32.64 -11.71
CA VAL A 37 -0.66 -32.32 -12.16
C VAL A 37 -1.59 -33.48 -11.80
N CYS A 38 -2.79 -33.16 -11.34
CA CYS A 38 -3.81 -34.18 -11.11
C CYS A 38 -4.50 -34.58 -12.43
N SER A 39 -4.46 -35.87 -12.77
CA SER A 39 -5.06 -36.40 -14.00
C SER A 39 -6.52 -36.86 -13.85
N ASP A 40 -7.05 -36.81 -12.64
CA ASP A 40 -8.42 -37.22 -12.33
C ASP A 40 -9.47 -36.34 -13.02
N TRP A 41 -10.53 -37.00 -13.47
CA TRP A 41 -11.74 -36.34 -13.97
C TRP A 41 -12.83 -36.35 -12.90
N PHE A 42 -13.48 -35.21 -12.71
CA PHE A 42 -14.56 -35.02 -11.74
C PHE A 42 -15.86 -34.69 -12.45
N SER A 43 -16.95 -35.36 -12.08
CA SER A 43 -18.30 -35.05 -12.57
C SER A 43 -19.02 -34.17 -11.54
N THR A 44 -19.29 -32.91 -11.88
CA THR A 44 -19.91 -31.93 -10.98
C THR A 44 -20.63 -30.85 -11.79
N VAL A 45 -21.59 -30.15 -11.18
CA VAL A 45 -22.25 -28.97 -11.79
C VAL A 45 -21.39 -27.71 -11.67
N ASP A 46 -20.48 -27.68 -10.69
CA ASP A 46 -19.57 -26.57 -10.42
C ASP A 46 -18.14 -27.14 -10.28
N PRO A 47 -17.20 -26.79 -11.17
CA PRO A 47 -15.80 -27.22 -11.10
C PRO A 47 -15.02 -26.63 -9.92
N GLY A 48 -15.67 -25.79 -9.10
CA GLY A 48 -15.07 -25.15 -7.94
C GLY A 48 -14.49 -23.78 -8.28
N PRO A 49 -14.06 -23.04 -7.25
CA PRO A 49 -13.45 -21.74 -7.44
C PRO A 49 -12.15 -21.91 -8.22
N LYS A 50 -11.88 -20.98 -9.15
CA LYS A 50 -10.57 -20.90 -9.79
C LYS A 50 -9.54 -20.64 -8.70
N CYS A 51 -8.46 -21.42 -8.70
CA CYS A 51 -7.22 -21.00 -8.08
C CYS A 51 -6.79 -19.70 -8.77
N THR A 52 -7.23 -18.56 -8.26
CA THR A 52 -6.29 -17.46 -8.21
C THR A 52 -5.16 -18.03 -7.37
N ALA A 53 -4.00 -18.29 -8.00
CA ALA A 53 -2.73 -18.02 -7.32
C ALA A 53 -3.01 -16.82 -6.43
N ALA A 54 -2.62 -16.83 -5.16
CA ALA A 54 -2.72 -15.65 -4.34
C ALA A 54 -1.95 -14.54 -5.06
N LEU A 55 -2.61 -13.89 -6.00
CA LEU A 55 -2.18 -12.72 -6.71
C LEU A 55 -2.05 -11.80 -5.52
N ASP A 56 -0.81 -11.46 -5.16
CA ASP A 56 -0.25 -10.11 -5.33
C ASP A 56 -1.29 -9.08 -5.81
N GLY A 57 -2.40 -9.08 -5.10
CA GLY A 57 -3.63 -8.41 -5.42
C GLY A 57 -3.77 -7.30 -4.41
N PRO A 58 -4.38 -6.19 -4.81
CA PRO A 58 -4.60 -5.08 -3.91
C PRO A 58 -5.28 -5.56 -2.62
N SER A 59 -4.60 -5.38 -1.48
CA SER A 59 -5.13 -5.67 -0.17
C SER A 59 -5.98 -4.50 0.32
N MET A 60 -7.12 -4.79 0.95
CA MET A 60 -7.92 -3.80 1.68
C MET A 60 -7.32 -3.51 3.07
N GLU A 61 -6.44 -4.37 3.57
CA GLU A 61 -5.65 -4.12 4.77
C GLU A 61 -4.32 -3.49 4.41
N ARG A 62 -3.95 -2.45 5.17
CA ARG A 62 -2.73 -1.68 4.93
C ARG A 62 -1.50 -2.47 5.41
N PRO A 63 -0.47 -2.69 4.57
CA PRO A 63 0.72 -3.44 4.96
C PRO A 63 1.72 -2.61 5.79
N TRP A 64 1.62 -1.28 5.77
CA TRP A 64 2.46 -0.38 6.57
C TRP A 64 1.67 0.36 7.64
N LYS A 65 2.33 0.70 8.75
CA LYS A 65 1.75 1.58 9.80
C LYS A 65 1.81 3.06 9.41
N CYS A 66 2.94 3.46 8.82
CA CYS A 66 3.20 4.77 8.27
C CYS A 66 4.03 4.63 6.99
N CYS A 67 4.01 5.63 6.11
CA CYS A 67 4.83 5.62 4.90
C CYS A 67 5.19 7.04 4.43
N ASP A 68 6.47 7.32 4.23
CA ASP A 68 6.97 8.62 3.76
C ASP A 68 6.96 8.75 2.22
N ASN A 69 7.32 7.68 1.50
CA ASN A 69 7.42 7.66 0.05
C ASN A 69 6.22 6.98 -0.59
N ILE A 70 5.03 7.53 -0.33
CA ILE A 70 3.79 6.96 -0.85
C ILE A 70 3.58 7.28 -2.33
N LYS A 71 3.24 6.26 -3.12
CA LYS A 71 2.93 6.40 -4.54
C LYS A 71 1.55 5.86 -4.85
N ARG A 72 0.74 6.69 -5.51
CA ARG A 72 -0.50 6.23 -6.14
C ARG A 72 -0.14 5.52 -7.44
N LEU A 73 -0.73 4.36 -7.68
CA LEU A 73 -0.59 3.68 -8.96
C LEU A 73 -1.28 4.50 -10.07
N PRO A 74 -0.81 4.41 -11.34
CA PRO A 74 -1.40 5.15 -12.45
C PRO A 74 -2.82 4.67 -12.81
N THR A 75 -3.21 3.51 -12.29
CA THR A 75 -4.58 3.01 -12.38
C THR A 75 -5.54 4.02 -11.72
N LYS A 76 -6.71 4.22 -12.32
CA LYS A 76 -7.75 5.14 -11.80
C LYS A 76 -8.98 4.40 -11.24
N PRO A 77 -8.82 3.38 -10.37
CA PRO A 77 -9.96 2.82 -9.65
C PRO A 77 -10.44 3.82 -8.60
N ASP A 78 -11.70 3.65 -8.20
CA ASP A 78 -12.30 4.31 -7.04
C ASP A 78 -12.75 3.21 -6.06
N PRO A 79 -12.11 3.04 -4.89
CA PRO A 79 -11.06 3.89 -4.31
C PRO A 79 -9.68 3.75 -5.00
N PRO A 80 -8.71 4.65 -4.74
CA PRO A 80 -7.37 4.57 -5.34
C PRO A 80 -6.50 3.40 -4.84
N GLN A 81 -5.50 3.04 -5.65
CA GLN A 81 -4.47 2.06 -5.29
C GLN A 81 -3.14 2.75 -4.95
N TRP A 82 -2.48 2.29 -3.90
CA TRP A 82 -1.29 2.89 -3.31
C TRP A 82 -0.21 1.84 -3.08
N ARG A 83 1.05 2.29 -3.15
CA ARG A 83 2.23 1.52 -2.77
C ARG A 83 3.14 2.39 -1.92
N CYS A 84 3.76 1.81 -0.90
CA CYS A 84 4.79 2.48 -0.13
C CYS A 84 6.18 2.13 -0.66
N ASN A 85 6.93 3.14 -1.07
CA ASN A 85 8.31 2.98 -1.55
C ASN A 85 9.34 3.40 -0.49
N ASP A 86 9.03 3.24 0.80
CA ASP A 86 10.02 3.46 1.85
C ASP A 86 11.08 2.37 1.80
N GLU A 87 12.33 2.80 1.95
CA GLU A 87 13.45 1.89 2.00
C GLU A 87 13.49 1.23 3.39
N LEU A 88 13.21 -0.06 3.42
CA LEU A 88 13.16 -0.89 4.62
C LEU A 88 14.37 -1.82 4.68
N GLU A 89 14.75 -2.21 5.89
CA GLU A 89 15.66 -3.33 6.10
C GLU A 89 14.96 -4.65 5.71
N PRO A 90 15.69 -5.70 5.26
CA PRO A 90 15.10 -6.96 4.81
C PRO A 90 14.17 -7.63 5.83
N SER A 91 14.55 -7.55 7.11
CA SER A 91 13.76 -8.09 8.24
C SER A 91 12.45 -7.32 8.47
N GLN A 92 12.43 -6.01 8.21
CA GLN A 92 11.22 -5.20 8.34
C GLN A 92 10.26 -5.44 7.17
N CYS A 93 10.80 -5.58 5.96
CA CYS A 93 9.98 -5.84 4.78
C CYS A 93 9.29 -7.21 4.87
N THR A 94 10.03 -8.27 5.23
CA THR A 94 9.47 -9.63 5.36
C THR A 94 8.47 -9.78 6.52
N ALA A 95 8.53 -8.92 7.53
CA ALA A 95 7.59 -8.93 8.65
C ALA A 95 6.27 -8.19 8.36
N ALA A 96 6.30 -7.17 7.49
CA ALA A 96 5.16 -6.28 7.24
C ALA A 96 4.48 -6.51 5.87
N CYS A 97 5.23 -6.99 4.88
CA CYS A 97 4.79 -7.11 3.50
C CYS A 97 4.85 -8.56 3.01
N LYS A 98 3.94 -8.91 2.10
CA LYS A 98 3.92 -10.22 1.44
C LYS A 98 5.00 -10.32 0.38
N SER A 99 5.25 -9.23 -0.36
CA SER A 99 6.25 -9.16 -1.41
C SER A 99 7.18 -7.96 -1.23
N CYS A 100 8.47 -8.19 -1.45
CA CYS A 100 9.55 -7.23 -1.26
C CYS A 100 10.44 -7.20 -2.51
N ARG A 101 10.78 -6.00 -2.97
CA ARG A 101 11.70 -5.78 -4.10
C ARG A 101 12.90 -4.97 -3.63
N GLU A 102 14.05 -5.15 -4.26
CA GLU A 102 15.19 -4.26 -4.01
C GLU A 102 14.89 -2.80 -4.40
N ALA A 103 15.30 -1.88 -3.54
CA ALA A 103 15.19 -0.46 -3.80
C ALA A 103 16.07 -0.08 -5.01
N PRO A 104 15.60 0.78 -5.92
CA PRO A 104 16.42 1.27 -7.02
C PRO A 104 17.52 2.20 -6.47
N GLY A 105 18.75 1.69 -6.38
CA GLY A 105 19.87 2.46 -5.85
C GLY A 105 21.24 1.78 -6.05
N PRO A 106 22.35 2.52 -5.87
CA PRO A 106 23.71 2.01 -6.05
C PRO A 106 24.16 1.04 -4.95
N PHE A 107 23.39 0.91 -3.86
CA PHE A 107 23.71 0.06 -2.73
C PHE A 107 22.74 -1.13 -2.65
N PRO A 108 23.22 -2.39 -2.76
CA PRO A 108 22.39 -3.55 -2.53
C PRO A 108 22.04 -3.65 -1.04
N GLY A 109 20.79 -4.02 -0.72
CA GLY A 109 20.39 -4.41 0.63
C GLY A 109 19.12 -3.77 1.16
N LYS A 110 18.69 -2.61 0.66
CA LYS A 110 17.41 -2.01 1.05
C LYS A 110 16.27 -2.59 0.23
N LEU A 111 15.20 -3.00 0.90
CA LEU A 111 14.00 -3.52 0.25
C LEU A 111 12.87 -2.50 0.33
N ILE A 112 12.02 -2.50 -0.69
CA ILE A 112 10.76 -1.78 -0.73
C ILE A 112 9.61 -2.78 -0.75
N CYS A 113 8.52 -2.42 -0.09
CA CYS A 113 7.29 -3.19 -0.06
C CYS A 113 6.58 -3.12 -1.43
N GLU A 114 6.32 -4.26 -2.07
CA GLU A 114 5.62 -4.30 -3.36
C GLU A 114 4.09 -4.33 -3.21
N ASP A 115 3.61 -4.69 -2.02
CA ASP A 115 2.19 -4.82 -1.70
C ASP A 115 1.42 -3.56 -2.05
N ILE A 116 0.29 -3.76 -2.71
CA ILE A 116 -0.61 -2.68 -3.13
C ILE A 116 -1.73 -2.60 -2.10
N TYR A 117 -1.93 -1.41 -1.54
CA TYR A 117 -3.08 -1.11 -0.70
C TYR A 117 -4.17 -0.42 -1.53
N TRP A 118 -5.41 -0.86 -1.37
CA TRP A 118 -6.57 -0.30 -2.05
C TRP A 118 -7.50 0.37 -1.04
N GLY A 119 -7.57 1.69 -1.09
CA GLY A 119 -8.39 2.45 -0.14
C GLY A 119 -8.32 3.96 -0.37
N ALA A 120 -9.19 4.71 0.29
CA ALA A 120 -9.23 6.17 0.14
C ALA A 120 -8.03 6.86 0.80
N ASP A 121 -7.65 6.40 2.00
CA ASP A 121 -6.52 6.95 2.77
C ASP A 121 -5.38 5.94 2.88
N PRO A 122 -4.19 6.26 2.34
CA PRO A 122 -3.05 5.37 2.40
C PRO A 122 -2.26 5.47 3.71
N GLY A 123 -2.67 6.34 4.63
CA GLY A 123 -2.18 6.38 6.01
C GLY A 123 -1.29 7.56 6.34
N PRO A 124 -0.84 7.63 7.61
CA PRO A 124 0.03 8.68 8.06
C PRO A 124 1.43 8.52 7.46
N PHE A 125 2.14 9.63 7.35
CA PHE A 125 3.57 9.66 7.07
C PHE A 125 4.34 9.29 8.35
N CYS A 126 5.52 8.69 8.22
CA CYS A 126 6.36 8.35 9.36
C CYS A 126 7.01 9.62 9.94
N THR A 127 7.33 10.56 9.07
CA THR A 127 7.76 11.89 9.44
C THR A 127 6.58 12.75 9.90
N PRO A 128 6.67 13.39 11.08
CA PRO A 128 5.62 14.29 11.54
C PRO A 128 5.50 15.49 10.60
N ARG A 129 4.26 15.96 10.43
CA ARG A 129 3.98 17.14 9.62
C ARG A 129 4.60 18.40 10.28
N PRO A 130 5.11 19.36 9.48
CA PRO A 130 5.74 20.57 10.02
C PRO A 130 4.82 21.44 10.89
N TRP A 131 3.50 21.39 10.66
CA TRP A 131 2.49 22.14 11.41
C TRP A 131 1.73 21.28 12.43
N GLY A 132 2.19 20.04 12.70
CA GLY A 132 1.58 19.14 13.68
C GLY A 132 0.39 18.34 13.14
N ASP A 133 -0.60 18.11 14.01
CA ASP A 133 -1.67 17.14 13.74
C ASP A 133 -2.79 17.63 12.81
N CYS A 134 -2.98 18.94 12.71
CA CYS A 134 -4.09 19.55 11.99
C CYS A 134 -3.66 20.83 11.24
N CYS A 135 -4.44 21.23 10.23
CA CYS A 135 -4.25 22.50 9.54
C CYS A 135 -5.59 23.03 8.98
N ASP A 136 -5.98 24.24 9.37
CA ASP A 136 -7.19 24.91 8.88
C ASP A 136 -6.98 25.54 7.49
N LYS A 137 -5.84 26.22 7.27
CA LYS A 137 -5.50 26.93 6.03
C LYS A 137 -4.43 26.19 5.22
N ALA A 138 -4.76 24.98 4.79
CA ALA A 138 -3.88 24.16 3.96
C ALA A 138 -3.92 24.59 2.49
N PHE A 139 -2.75 24.86 1.90
CA PHE A 139 -2.58 25.09 0.46
C PHE A 139 -1.80 23.94 -0.16
N CYS A 140 -2.49 23.14 -0.97
CA CYS A 140 -1.94 21.96 -1.62
C CYS A 140 -1.92 22.11 -3.14
N ASN A 141 -0.91 21.52 -3.79
CA ASN A 141 -0.93 21.36 -5.24
C ASN A 141 -1.90 20.23 -5.66
N LYS A 142 -2.16 20.10 -6.97
CA LYS A 142 -3.03 19.06 -7.54
C LYS A 142 -2.31 17.72 -7.77
N MET A 143 -1.09 17.54 -7.27
CA MET A 143 -0.37 16.26 -7.38
C MET A 143 -0.92 15.25 -6.37
N ASN A 144 -0.65 13.97 -6.60
CA ASN A 144 -1.06 12.88 -5.69
C ASN A 144 0.15 11.94 -5.43
N PRO A 145 0.73 11.94 -4.21
CA PRO A 145 0.35 12.74 -3.04
C PRO A 145 0.60 14.24 -3.26
N PRO A 146 -0.23 15.12 -2.67
CA PRO A 146 -0.07 16.56 -2.84
C PRO A 146 1.15 17.07 -2.07
N THR A 147 1.79 18.14 -2.56
CA THR A 147 2.69 18.94 -1.72
C THR A 147 1.89 20.09 -1.13
N CYS A 148 1.81 20.13 0.19
CA CYS A 148 1.03 21.09 0.95
C CYS A 148 1.93 22.02 1.76
N ARG A 149 1.37 23.17 2.12
CA ARG A 149 1.88 24.09 3.13
C ARG A 149 0.72 24.52 4.02
N CYS A 150 0.97 24.76 5.30
CA CYS A 150 -0.05 25.28 6.21
C CYS A 150 0.20 26.76 6.50
N MET A 151 -0.83 27.59 6.35
CA MET A 151 -0.75 29.03 6.62
C MET A 151 -1.48 29.41 7.92
N ASP A 152 -1.53 28.47 8.86
CA ASP A 152 -2.13 28.70 10.17
C ASP A 152 -1.23 29.58 11.03
N GLU A 153 -1.88 30.53 11.71
CA GLU A 153 -1.25 31.46 12.64
C GLU A 153 -1.33 30.89 14.05
N VAL A 154 -0.27 30.18 14.44
CA VAL A 154 -0.17 29.49 15.71
C VAL A 154 0.54 30.36 16.76
N LYS A 155 0.40 29.99 18.03
CA LYS A 155 1.13 30.67 19.11
C LYS A 155 2.63 30.33 19.06
N GLU A 156 2.93 29.09 18.72
CA GLU A 156 4.28 28.54 18.55
C GLU A 156 4.22 27.50 17.43
N CYS A 157 5.28 27.39 16.63
CA CYS A 157 5.38 26.35 15.60
C CYS A 157 5.63 24.98 16.24
N ALA A 158 5.22 23.91 15.56
CA ALA A 158 5.53 22.55 16.00
C ALA A 158 7.02 22.24 15.83
N ASP A 159 7.53 21.28 16.61
CA ASP A 159 8.95 20.88 16.61
C ASP A 159 9.46 20.42 15.23
N ALA A 160 8.56 19.90 14.40
CA ALA A 160 8.88 19.46 13.04
C ALA A 160 9.06 20.63 12.05
N CYS A 161 8.69 21.85 12.42
CA CYS A 161 8.82 23.04 11.57
C CYS A 161 10.26 23.56 11.56
N LYS A 162 10.85 23.68 10.36
CA LYS A 162 12.21 24.22 10.18
C LYS A 162 12.21 25.73 9.98
N ASP A 163 11.25 26.28 9.24
CA ASP A 163 11.12 27.71 8.97
C ASP A 163 9.88 28.29 9.66
N CYS A 164 10.05 28.69 10.93
CA CYS A 164 9.01 29.31 11.74
C CYS A 164 9.14 30.84 11.71
N GLN A 165 8.19 31.52 11.05
CA GLN A 165 8.24 32.97 10.87
C GLN A 165 7.17 33.68 11.71
N ARG A 166 7.56 34.77 12.39
CA ARG A 166 6.62 35.63 13.12
C ARG A 166 5.80 36.46 12.14
N VAL A 167 4.51 36.59 12.40
CA VAL A 167 3.62 37.50 11.67
C VAL A 167 3.77 38.90 12.25
N GLU A 168 4.37 39.81 11.47
CA GLU A 168 4.73 41.16 11.93
C GLU A 168 3.54 41.93 12.53
N SER A 169 2.38 41.87 11.89
CA SER A 169 1.18 42.64 12.24
C SER A 169 0.27 41.98 13.30
N SER A 170 0.73 40.93 13.98
CA SER A 170 -0.10 40.18 14.95
C SER A 170 0.19 40.59 16.40
N GLU A 171 -0.85 41.02 17.11
CA GLU A 171 -0.87 41.19 18.57
C GLU A 171 -2.05 40.38 19.14
N PRO A 172 -1.82 39.35 19.98
CA PRO A 172 -0.52 38.83 20.46
C PRO A 172 0.32 38.18 19.35
N PRO A 173 1.64 38.00 19.56
CA PRO A 173 2.54 37.42 18.56
C PRO A 173 2.05 36.07 18.05
N ARG A 174 1.96 35.93 16.73
CA ARG A 174 1.66 34.69 16.02
C ARG A 174 2.82 34.29 15.13
N TYR A 175 2.91 32.98 14.87
CA TYR A 175 3.92 32.38 14.01
C TYR A 175 3.25 31.53 12.94
N VAL A 176 3.91 31.40 11.80
CA VAL A 176 3.47 30.58 10.67
C VAL A 176 4.64 29.72 10.23
N CYS A 177 4.40 28.41 10.11
CA CYS A 177 5.37 27.50 9.54
C CYS A 177 5.38 27.61 8.01
N LYS A 178 6.55 27.89 7.39
CA LYS A 178 6.68 28.03 5.93
C LYS A 178 7.10 26.74 5.22
N ASP A 179 7.33 25.67 5.98
CA ASP A 179 7.73 24.39 5.44
C ASP A 179 6.73 23.83 4.43
N ARG A 180 7.27 23.12 3.45
CA ARG A 180 6.49 22.34 2.49
C ARG A 180 6.57 20.87 2.87
N PHE A 181 5.43 20.21 2.87
CA PHE A 181 5.31 18.81 3.19
C PHE A 181 4.65 18.06 2.04
N THR A 182 5.24 16.94 1.63
CA THR A 182 4.63 16.05 0.64
C THR A 182 3.73 15.08 1.37
N GLY A 183 2.42 15.23 1.21
CA GLY A 183 1.41 14.43 1.88
C GLY A 183 0.13 15.21 2.15
N HIS A 184 -0.88 14.52 2.65
CA HIS A 184 -2.12 15.18 3.07
C HIS A 184 -1.84 16.12 4.24
N PRO A 185 -2.45 17.32 4.25
CA PRO A 185 -2.18 18.34 5.25
C PRO A 185 -2.68 17.98 6.65
N GLY A 186 -3.48 16.92 6.77
CA GLY A 186 -4.16 16.54 8.00
C GLY A 186 -5.61 17.05 8.03
N PRO A 187 -6.36 16.68 9.09
CA PRO A 187 -7.69 17.24 9.34
C PRO A 187 -7.63 18.74 9.63
N VAL A 188 -8.78 19.41 9.53
CA VAL A 188 -8.96 20.78 10.04
C VAL A 188 -8.88 20.79 11.57
N CYS A 189 -8.30 21.83 12.14
CA CYS A 189 -8.09 21.94 13.58
C CYS A 189 -9.37 22.26 14.33
N LYS A 190 -10.23 23.10 13.75
CA LYS A 190 -11.53 23.44 14.34
C LYS A 190 -12.62 22.54 13.76
N PRO A 191 -13.39 21.81 14.59
CA PRO A 191 -14.58 21.15 14.10
C PRO A 191 -15.52 22.22 13.51
N ARG A 192 -16.14 21.92 12.37
CA ARG A 192 -17.23 22.75 11.85
C ARG A 192 -18.34 22.70 12.90
N ALA A 193 -18.68 23.84 13.49
CA ALA A 193 -19.86 23.90 14.36
C ALA A 193 -21.08 23.53 13.51
N GLU A 194 -21.69 22.38 13.82
CA GLU A 194 -22.98 22.00 13.29
C GLU A 194 -24.01 22.96 13.91
N ASN A 195 -24.61 23.82 13.08
CA ASN A 195 -25.78 24.62 13.41
C ASN A 195 -27.01 23.96 12.78
#